data_AF-A0A829QH85-F1
#
_entry.id   AF-A0A829QH85-F1
#
_cell.length_a   1.000
_cell.length_b   1.000
_cell.length_c   1.000
_cell.angle_alpha   90.00
_cell.angle_beta   90.00
_cell.angle_gamma   90.00
#
_symmetry.space_group_name_H-M   'P 1'
#
loop_
_entity.id
_entity.type
_entity.pdbx_description
1 polymer ?
#
loop_
_entity_poly.entity_id
_entity_poly.type
_entity_poly.pdbx_seq_one_letter_code
_entity_poly.pdbx_strand_id
1 'polypeptide(L)'
;MNLLRGAIRTYAWGSRTAIAEFTGRPTPTPHPEAELWLGAHPADPAYLETGGGAESLLEVVAADPTGQLGAASVAEFGDQLPFLLKVLAADEPLSLQAHPSAQQAADGFAREEAAGVPLNSPVRNYRDRNHKPELVVALDRFEALAGFRDPGDTVDLFRALDVEALTPYVNLLAGQSDADGLRALFTTWITLPQPSLDVLVPAVLDGAVRYLSSDDVRFVGEGPHAPGVG
;
A
#
# COMPACT_ATOMS: atom_id res chain seq x y z
N MET A 1 -18.61 27.31 3.25
CA MET A 1 -18.33 25.91 2.89
C MET A 1 -18.14 25.88 1.38
N ASN A 2 -17.02 25.37 0.90
CA ASN A 2 -16.70 25.28 -0.53
C ASN A 2 -16.76 23.82 -0.95
N LEU A 3 -17.22 23.55 -2.17
CA LEU A 3 -17.11 22.21 -2.75
C LEU A 3 -15.66 21.94 -3.14
N LEU A 4 -15.20 20.71 -2.89
CA LEU A 4 -13.85 20.30 -3.23
C LEU A 4 -13.89 19.38 -4.45
N ARG A 5 -13.13 19.72 -5.49
CA ARG A 5 -12.89 18.89 -6.66
C ARG A 5 -11.51 18.26 -6.54
N GLY A 6 -11.47 16.95 -6.30
CA GLY A 6 -10.23 16.19 -6.18
C GLY A 6 -9.52 15.94 -7.51
N ALA A 7 -8.27 15.48 -7.42
CA ALA A 7 -7.45 15.11 -8.57
C ALA A 7 -7.47 13.60 -8.82
N ILE A 8 -7.72 13.17 -10.06
CA ILE A 8 -7.79 11.75 -10.44
C ILE A 8 -6.45 11.29 -11.01
N ARG A 9 -5.91 10.21 -10.44
CA ARG A 9 -4.67 9.56 -10.89
C ARG A 9 -5.02 8.35 -11.75
N THR A 10 -4.56 8.33 -13.00
CA THR A 10 -4.90 7.30 -13.99
C THR A 10 -3.84 6.22 -14.11
N TYR A 11 -3.53 5.53 -13.00
CA TYR A 11 -2.57 4.42 -13.02
C TYR A 11 -3.22 3.16 -13.64
N ALA A 12 -2.41 2.32 -14.31
CA ALA A 12 -2.91 1.18 -15.09
C ALA A 12 -3.71 0.15 -14.27
N TRP A 13 -3.36 -0.01 -12.98
CA TRP A 13 -4.04 -0.90 -12.03
C TRP A 13 -5.42 -0.40 -11.58
N GLY A 14 -5.80 0.83 -11.97
CA GLY A 14 -7.01 1.48 -11.51
C GLY A 14 -8.30 0.91 -12.11
N SER A 15 -9.41 1.11 -11.40
CA SER A 15 -10.73 0.72 -11.90
C SER A 15 -11.25 1.66 -12.97
N ARG A 16 -12.02 1.14 -13.93
CA ARG A 16 -12.75 1.96 -14.91
C ARG A 16 -14.16 2.36 -14.45
N THR A 17 -14.61 1.89 -13.29
CA THR A 17 -15.98 2.12 -12.81
C THR A 17 -16.03 2.70 -11.41
N ALA A 18 -15.24 2.19 -10.46
CA ALA A 18 -15.45 2.45 -9.03
C ALA A 18 -15.41 3.94 -8.63
N ILE A 19 -14.37 4.70 -9.02
CA ILE A 19 -14.29 6.13 -8.68
C ILE A 19 -15.34 6.96 -9.43
N ALA A 20 -15.65 6.60 -10.67
CA ALA A 20 -16.68 7.27 -11.43
C ALA A 20 -18.07 7.05 -10.83
N GLU A 21 -18.44 5.83 -10.44
CA GLU A 21 -19.68 5.54 -9.71
C GLU A 21 -19.72 6.25 -8.36
N PHE A 22 -18.63 6.20 -7.57
CA PHE A 22 -18.50 6.89 -6.29
C PHE A 22 -18.73 8.41 -6.43
N THR A 23 -18.34 9.00 -7.56
CA THR A 23 -18.51 10.43 -7.84
C THR A 23 -19.75 10.77 -8.68
N GLY A 24 -20.62 9.80 -8.95
CA GLY A 24 -21.84 9.99 -9.75
C GLY A 24 -21.59 10.34 -11.22
N ARG A 25 -20.43 9.97 -11.77
CA ARG A 25 -20.05 10.16 -13.18
C ARG A 25 -20.42 8.94 -14.03
N PRO A 26 -20.61 9.10 -15.35
CA PRO A 26 -20.87 7.98 -16.26
C PRO A 26 -19.73 6.94 -16.25
N THR A 27 -20.11 5.67 -16.37
CA THR A 27 -19.19 4.54 -16.43
C THR A 27 -19.42 3.67 -17.67
N PRO A 28 -18.39 2.96 -18.18
CA PRO A 28 -16.99 3.01 -17.75
C PRO A 28 -16.25 4.26 -18.24
N THR A 29 -15.16 4.62 -17.57
CA THR A 29 -14.31 5.74 -17.96
C THR A 29 -13.37 5.38 -19.13
N PRO A 30 -12.92 6.36 -19.93
CA PRO A 30 -11.98 6.12 -21.03
C PRO A 30 -10.63 5.56 -20.56
N HIS A 31 -10.17 5.99 -19.38
CA HIS A 31 -8.92 5.59 -18.76
C HIS A 31 -9.18 5.03 -17.34
N PRO A 32 -8.41 4.03 -16.88
CA PRO A 32 -8.38 3.61 -15.49
C PRO A 32 -8.26 4.79 -14.52
N GLU A 33 -9.00 4.74 -13.42
CA GLU A 33 -8.95 5.71 -12.32
C GLU A 33 -8.54 4.96 -11.06
N ALA A 34 -7.31 5.19 -10.63
CA ALA A 34 -6.67 4.43 -9.56
C ALA A 34 -6.82 5.11 -8.20
N GLU A 35 -6.62 6.43 -8.16
CA GLU A 35 -6.70 7.22 -6.94
C GLU A 35 -7.46 8.53 -7.20
N LEU A 36 -8.35 8.92 -6.29
CA LEU A 36 -8.90 10.27 -6.20
C LEU A 36 -8.27 10.97 -5.00
N TRP A 37 -7.50 12.02 -5.25
CA TRP A 37 -6.77 12.79 -4.24
C TRP A 37 -7.58 13.99 -3.76
N LEU A 38 -7.74 14.08 -2.45
CA LEU A 38 -8.43 15.16 -1.76
C LEU A 38 -7.45 15.76 -0.73
N GLY A 39 -6.81 16.87 -1.12
CA GLY A 39 -5.83 17.54 -0.27
C GLY A 39 -4.99 18.55 -1.02
N ALA A 40 -3.96 19.07 -0.36
CA ALA A 40 -3.06 20.11 -0.86
C ALA A 40 -1.73 19.54 -1.36
N HIS A 41 -1.72 18.35 -1.98
CA HIS A 41 -0.45 17.73 -2.40
C HIS A 41 0.20 18.51 -3.56
N PRO A 42 1.49 18.91 -3.48
CA PRO A 42 2.13 19.76 -4.49
C PRO A 42 2.11 19.22 -5.93
N ALA A 43 2.15 17.89 -6.09
CA ALA A 43 2.12 17.27 -7.40
C ALA A 43 0.74 17.34 -8.08
N ASP A 44 -0.35 17.40 -7.31
CA ASP A 44 -1.72 17.40 -7.85
C ASP A 44 -2.73 17.82 -6.75
N PRO A 45 -2.89 19.12 -6.48
CA PRO A 45 -3.76 19.60 -5.43
C PRO A 45 -5.23 19.52 -5.85
N ALA A 46 -6.12 19.32 -4.86
CA ALA A 46 -7.54 19.50 -5.06
C ALA A 46 -7.89 21.00 -5.23
N TYR A 47 -9.05 21.27 -5.83
CA TYR A 47 -9.52 22.63 -6.10
C TYR A 47 -10.81 22.93 -5.35
N LEU A 48 -10.90 24.12 -4.78
CA LEU A 48 -12.12 24.68 -4.21
C LEU A 48 -12.95 25.30 -5.33
N GLU A 49 -14.24 24.95 -5.39
CA GLU A 49 -15.20 25.65 -6.24
C GLU A 49 -15.76 26.85 -5.46
N THR A 50 -15.35 28.06 -5.85
CA THR A 50 -15.78 29.32 -5.26
C THR A 50 -16.68 30.10 -6.22
N GLY A 51 -17.38 31.13 -5.72
CA GLY A 51 -18.16 32.02 -6.59
C GLY A 51 -17.32 32.80 -7.60
N GLY A 52 -16.00 32.91 -7.37
CA GLY A 52 -15.04 33.56 -8.28
C GLY A 52 -14.36 32.62 -9.26
N GLY A 53 -14.58 31.30 -9.15
CA GLY A 53 -13.93 30.28 -9.98
C GLY A 53 -13.31 29.15 -9.15
N ALA A 54 -12.49 28.33 -9.80
CA ALA A 54 -11.75 27.27 -9.13
C ALA A 54 -10.44 27.83 -8.54
N GLU A 55 -10.19 27.58 -7.26
CA GLU A 55 -8.97 27.97 -6.55
C GLU A 55 -8.21 26.73 -6.07
N SER A 56 -6.88 26.71 -6.17
CA SER A 56 -6.07 25.59 -5.70
C SER A 56 -6.09 25.52 -4.17
N LEU A 57 -6.42 24.36 -3.59
CA LEU A 57 -6.39 24.17 -2.14
C LEU A 57 -4.98 24.39 -1.57
N LEU A 58 -3.94 24.02 -2.34
CA LEU A 58 -2.55 24.27 -1.96
C LEU A 58 -2.26 25.77 -1.81
N GLU A 59 -2.68 26.58 -2.79
CA GLU A 59 -2.44 28.03 -2.77
C GLU A 59 -3.25 28.71 -1.66
N VAL A 60 -4.49 28.27 -1.44
CA VAL A 60 -5.36 28.79 -0.38
C VAL A 60 -4.79 28.49 1.01
N VAL A 61 -4.29 27.27 1.24
CA VAL A 61 -3.61 26.91 2.50
C VAL A 61 -2.32 27.71 2.66
N ALA A 62 -1.50 27.83 1.61
CA ALA A 62 -0.24 28.58 1.68
C ALA A 62 -0.44 30.08 1.95
N ALA A 63 -1.53 30.67 1.46
CA ALA A 63 -1.84 32.09 1.65
C ALA A 63 -2.26 32.44 3.09
N ASP A 64 -2.92 31.52 3.79
CA ASP A 64 -3.31 31.70 5.20
C ASP A 64 -3.30 30.36 5.97
N PRO A 65 -2.11 29.81 6.30
CA PRO A 65 -2.04 28.50 6.94
C PRO A 65 -2.75 28.46 8.29
N THR A 66 -2.63 29.53 9.09
CA THR A 66 -3.27 29.59 10.42
C THR A 66 -4.79 29.69 10.31
N GLY A 67 -5.32 30.45 9.35
CA GLY A 67 -6.76 30.55 9.13
C GLY A 67 -7.37 29.28 8.52
N GLN A 68 -6.65 28.56 7.67
CA GLN A 68 -7.15 27.31 7.04
C GLN A 68 -6.96 26.07 7.92
N LEU A 69 -5.81 25.92 8.58
CA LEU A 69 -5.43 24.72 9.33
C LEU A 69 -5.64 24.87 10.85
N GLY A 70 -5.71 26.10 11.35
CA GLY A 70 -5.74 26.41 12.77
C GLY A 70 -4.35 26.42 13.40
N ALA A 71 -4.17 27.30 14.41
CA ALA A 71 -2.87 27.52 15.05
C ALA A 71 -2.24 26.26 15.67
N ALA A 72 -3.06 25.36 16.22
CA ALA A 72 -2.58 24.11 16.83
C ALA A 72 -1.96 23.18 15.78
N SER A 73 -2.62 22.98 14.64
CA SER A 73 -2.09 22.17 13.55
C SER A 73 -0.81 22.77 12.98
N VAL A 74 -0.76 24.10 12.83
CA VAL A 74 0.45 24.78 12.34
C VAL A 74 1.63 24.62 13.30
N ALA A 75 1.37 24.72 14.61
CA ALA A 75 2.41 24.54 15.61
C ALA A 75 2.98 23.11 15.63
N GLU A 76 2.15 22.10 15.34
CA GLU A 76 2.55 20.69 15.37
C GLU A 76 3.15 20.20 14.04
N PHE A 77 2.52 20.54 12.91
CA PHE A 77 2.83 19.95 11.60
C PHE A 77 3.38 20.95 10.57
N GLY A 78 3.42 22.24 10.89
CA GLY A 78 3.87 23.29 9.98
C GLY A 78 2.76 23.90 9.12
N ASP A 79 3.14 24.64 8.09
CA ASP A 79 2.24 25.45 7.24
C ASP A 79 1.57 24.67 6.11
N GLN A 80 1.72 23.34 6.10
CA GLN A 80 1.17 22.45 5.08
C GLN A 80 0.03 21.60 5.65
N LEU A 81 -0.91 21.19 4.79
CA LEU A 81 -1.95 20.24 5.17
C LEU A 81 -1.29 18.89 5.56
N PRO A 82 -1.47 18.40 6.80
CA PRO A 82 -0.66 17.30 7.33
C PRO A 82 -1.12 15.91 6.88
N PHE A 83 -2.08 15.83 5.97
CA PHE A 83 -2.59 14.57 5.42
C PHE A 83 -3.01 14.73 3.96
N LEU A 84 -3.08 13.60 3.26
CA LEU A 84 -3.70 13.46 1.96
C LEU A 84 -4.79 12.39 2.06
N LEU A 85 -6.04 12.77 1.83
CA LEU A 85 -7.13 11.81 1.73
C LEU A 85 -7.15 11.24 0.31
N LYS A 86 -7.32 9.92 0.21
CA LYS A 86 -7.46 9.22 -1.07
C LYS A 86 -8.67 8.32 -1.08
N VAL A 87 -9.36 8.25 -2.21
CA VAL A 87 -10.19 7.10 -2.57
C VAL A 87 -9.37 6.23 -3.51
N LEU A 88 -9.18 4.96 -3.16
CA LEU A 88 -8.41 4.00 -3.94
C LEU A 88 -9.38 3.03 -4.63
N ALA A 89 -9.14 2.77 -5.92
CA ALA A 89 -9.89 1.81 -6.70
C ALA A 89 -8.93 0.88 -7.44
N ALA A 90 -8.57 -0.22 -6.81
CA ALA A 90 -7.64 -1.21 -7.34
C ALA A 90 -8.39 -2.36 -8.03
N ASP A 91 -8.25 -2.48 -9.35
CA ASP A 91 -8.71 -3.64 -10.13
C ASP A 91 -7.60 -4.70 -10.26
N GLU A 92 -6.35 -4.32 -10.01
CA GLU A 92 -5.19 -5.22 -9.99
C GLU A 92 -4.47 -5.17 -8.62
N PRO A 93 -3.88 -6.30 -8.16
CA PRO A 93 -3.07 -6.31 -6.94
C PRO A 93 -1.91 -5.32 -7.01
N LEU A 94 -1.73 -4.54 -5.95
CA LEU A 94 -0.62 -3.60 -5.84
C LEU A 94 0.64 -4.29 -5.32
N SER A 95 1.80 -3.69 -5.63
CA SER A 95 3.08 -4.14 -5.07
C SER A 95 3.06 -4.11 -3.54
N LEU A 96 3.73 -5.09 -2.91
CA LEU A 96 3.99 -5.05 -1.47
C LEU A 96 4.83 -3.82 -1.12
N GLN A 97 4.44 -3.12 -0.06
CA GLN A 97 5.09 -1.90 0.40
C GLN A 97 5.54 -2.05 1.86
N ALA A 98 6.64 -1.39 2.19
CA ALA A 98 7.08 -1.20 3.56
C ALA A 98 7.50 0.26 3.73
N HIS A 99 6.94 0.92 4.74
CA HIS A 99 7.33 2.28 5.07
C HIS A 99 8.45 2.27 6.11
N PRO A 100 9.54 3.03 5.89
CA PRO A 100 10.56 3.19 6.91
C PRO A 100 9.99 3.89 8.15
N SER A 101 10.57 3.59 9.32
CA SER A 101 10.36 4.41 10.52
C SER A 101 10.81 5.85 10.28
N ALA A 102 10.37 6.80 11.12
CA ALA A 102 10.75 8.21 11.00
C ALA A 102 12.28 8.40 10.98
N GLN A 103 12.99 7.66 11.84
CA GLN A 103 14.46 7.71 11.88
C GLN A 103 15.08 7.19 10.58
N GLN A 104 14.61 6.03 10.08
CA GLN A 104 15.10 5.47 8.82
C GLN A 104 14.78 6.36 7.61
N ALA A 105 13.63 7.03 7.60
CA ALA A 105 13.25 7.96 6.55
C ALA A 105 14.21 9.16 6.52
N ALA A 106 14.48 9.76 7.69
CA ALA A 106 15.42 10.87 7.83
C ALA A 106 16.85 10.48 7.42
N ASP A 107 17.35 9.35 7.90
CA ASP A 107 18.71 8.87 7.59
C ASP A 107 18.84 8.48 6.11
N GLY A 108 17.84 7.80 5.56
CA GLY A 108 17.79 7.41 4.15
C GLY A 108 17.76 8.61 3.21
N PHE A 109 16.94 9.62 3.54
CA PHE A 109 16.89 10.89 2.80
C PHE A 109 18.25 11.59 2.81
N ALA A 110 18.86 11.76 4.00
CA ALA A 110 20.15 12.43 4.14
C ALA A 110 21.27 11.72 3.35
N ARG A 111 21.26 10.38 3.33
CA ARG A 111 22.22 9.58 2.56
C ARG A 111 22.05 9.75 1.05
N GLU A 112 20.82 9.74 0.54
CA GLU A 112 20.56 9.93 -0.89
C GLU A 112 20.85 11.38 -1.35
N GLU A 113 20.62 12.37 -0.49
CA GLU A 113 21.07 13.77 -0.72
C GLU A 113 22.59 13.87 -0.81
N ALA A 114 23.31 13.27 0.14
CA ALA A 114 24.78 13.29 0.15
C ALA A 114 25.38 12.59 -1.07
N ALA A 115 24.68 11.60 -1.64
CA ALA A 115 25.03 10.93 -2.87
C ALA A 115 24.60 11.69 -4.15
N GLY A 116 23.90 12.82 -4.02
CA GLY A 116 23.44 13.64 -5.13
C GLY A 116 22.36 12.99 -5.99
N VAL A 117 21.57 12.05 -5.44
CA VAL A 117 20.49 11.37 -6.18
C VAL A 117 19.32 12.34 -6.38
N PRO A 118 18.93 12.70 -7.62
CA PRO A 118 17.81 13.62 -7.85
C PRO A 118 16.49 13.10 -7.26
N LEU A 119 15.62 14.00 -6.77
CA LEU A 119 14.32 13.62 -6.17
C LEU A 119 13.38 12.89 -7.15
N ASN A 120 13.49 13.20 -8.44
CA ASN A 120 12.72 12.56 -9.51
C ASN A 120 13.42 11.31 -10.09
N SER A 121 14.56 10.90 -9.53
CA SER A 121 15.30 9.73 -10.00
C SER A 121 14.50 8.44 -9.72
N PRO A 122 14.45 7.49 -10.66
CA PRO A 122 13.77 6.20 -10.45
C PRO A 122 14.45 5.36 -9.35
N VAL A 123 15.71 5.63 -9.02
CA VAL A 123 16.44 4.92 -7.95
C VAL A 123 16.35 5.62 -6.58
N ARG A 124 15.66 6.75 -6.48
CA ARG A 124 15.45 7.47 -5.21
C ARG A 124 14.36 6.77 -4.39
N ASN A 125 14.73 6.24 -3.22
CA ASN A 125 13.79 5.57 -2.33
C ASN A 125 13.20 6.53 -1.29
N TYR A 126 13.97 7.53 -0.86
CA TYR A 126 13.61 8.47 0.21
C TYR A 126 13.35 9.85 -0.39
N ARG A 127 12.09 10.12 -0.74
CA ARG A 127 11.66 11.39 -1.35
C ARG A 127 11.35 12.50 -0.33
N ASP A 128 11.21 12.14 0.94
CA ASP A 128 10.97 13.04 2.06
C ASP A 128 11.54 12.41 3.35
N ARG A 129 11.54 13.18 4.44
CA ARG A 129 12.05 12.76 5.76
C ARG A 129 10.96 12.17 6.66
N ASN A 130 9.72 12.07 6.18
CA ASN A 130 8.58 11.79 7.01
C ASN A 130 8.33 10.28 7.07
N HIS A 131 7.87 9.82 8.25
CA HIS A 131 7.18 8.54 8.31
C HIS A 131 5.79 8.71 7.69
N LYS A 132 5.28 7.65 7.07
CA LYS A 132 3.98 7.65 6.38
C LYS A 132 3.04 6.70 7.13
N PRO A 133 2.42 7.15 8.23
CA PRO A 133 1.34 6.38 8.83
C PRO A 133 0.15 6.41 7.87
N GLU A 134 -0.39 5.24 7.56
CA GLU A 134 -1.54 5.10 6.66
C GLU A 134 -2.71 4.46 7.41
N LEU A 135 -3.92 4.96 7.12
CA LEU A 135 -5.17 4.38 7.59
C LEU A 135 -6.01 4.06 6.37
N VAL A 136 -6.47 2.81 6.28
CA VAL A 136 -7.36 2.34 5.21
C VAL A 136 -8.73 2.07 5.81
N VAL A 137 -9.78 2.58 5.16
CA VAL A 137 -11.18 2.30 5.47
C VAL A 137 -11.83 1.69 4.24
N ALA A 138 -12.31 0.46 4.39
CA ALA A 138 -12.99 -0.26 3.33
C ALA A 138 -14.35 0.40 3.03
N LEU A 139 -14.57 0.85 1.79
CA LEU A 139 -15.86 1.37 1.32
C LEU A 139 -16.75 0.27 0.73
N ASP A 140 -16.13 -0.85 0.33
CA ASP A 140 -16.73 -2.11 -0.11
C ASP A 140 -15.78 -3.25 0.33
N ARG A 141 -16.00 -4.49 -0.10
CA ARG A 141 -15.07 -5.61 0.10
C ARG A 141 -13.67 -5.18 -0.32
N PHE A 142 -12.73 -5.29 0.63
CA PHE A 142 -11.35 -4.92 0.44
C PHE A 142 -10.45 -6.03 0.95
N GLU A 143 -9.51 -6.48 0.10
CA GLU A 143 -8.53 -7.50 0.43
C GLU A 143 -7.15 -6.85 0.54
N ALA A 144 -6.44 -7.11 1.64
CA ALA A 144 -5.12 -6.57 1.88
C ALA A 144 -4.25 -7.54 2.68
N LEU A 145 -2.94 -7.45 2.44
CA LEU A 145 -1.92 -8.08 3.26
C LEU A 145 -1.32 -7.03 4.19
N ALA A 146 -1.36 -7.28 5.50
CA ALA A 146 -0.87 -6.35 6.51
C ALA A 146 -0.07 -7.08 7.59
N GLY A 147 1.23 -6.81 7.64
CA GLY A 147 2.15 -7.41 8.60
C GLY A 147 2.47 -8.88 8.30
N PHE A 148 3.29 -9.47 9.16
CA PHE A 148 3.59 -10.89 9.13
C PHE A 148 2.67 -11.64 10.09
N ARG A 149 2.27 -12.85 9.69
CA ARG A 149 1.64 -13.82 10.58
C ARG A 149 2.65 -14.27 11.65
N ASP A 150 2.12 -14.78 12.77
CA ASP A 150 2.93 -15.53 13.73
C ASP A 150 3.79 -16.61 13.02
N PRO A 151 5.09 -16.73 13.36
CA PRO A 151 5.99 -17.70 12.75
C PRO A 151 5.48 -19.15 12.87
N GLY A 152 4.88 -19.52 14.00
CA GLY A 152 4.35 -20.87 14.24
C GLY A 152 3.17 -21.18 13.33
N ASP A 153 2.22 -20.25 13.22
CA ASP A 153 1.09 -20.42 12.29
C ASP A 153 1.53 -20.42 10.82
N THR A 154 2.62 -19.72 10.48
CA THR A 154 3.22 -19.74 9.14
C THR A 154 3.82 -21.11 8.83
N VAL A 155 4.53 -21.71 9.79
CA VAL A 155 5.05 -23.08 9.68
C VAL A 155 3.92 -24.08 9.50
N ASP A 156 2.84 -23.95 10.27
CA ASP A 156 1.67 -24.82 10.16
C ASP A 156 0.98 -24.70 8.80
N LEU A 157 0.85 -23.49 8.26
CA LEU A 157 0.33 -23.26 6.91
C LEU A 157 1.20 -23.98 5.87
N PHE A 158 2.52 -23.81 5.91
CA PHE A 158 3.41 -24.46 4.94
C PHE A 158 3.36 -25.98 5.01
N ARG A 159 3.21 -26.55 6.20
CA ARG A 159 3.01 -28.00 6.37
C ARG A 159 1.67 -28.45 5.80
N ALA A 160 0.62 -27.66 5.97
CA ALA A 160 -0.71 -27.98 5.44
C ALA A 160 -0.76 -27.98 3.91
N LEU A 161 0.07 -27.17 3.24
CA LEU A 161 0.19 -27.18 1.77
C LEU A 161 0.81 -28.48 1.22
N ASP A 162 1.52 -29.24 2.06
CA ASP A 162 2.19 -30.50 1.72
C ASP A 162 3.01 -30.40 0.42
N VAL A 163 3.97 -29.47 0.41
CA VAL A 163 4.87 -29.20 -0.72
C VAL A 163 6.30 -29.52 -0.32
N GLU A 164 6.88 -30.57 -0.90
CA GLU A 164 8.25 -31.01 -0.58
C GLU A 164 9.28 -29.88 -0.76
N ALA A 165 9.13 -29.07 -1.80
CA ALA A 165 10.00 -27.93 -2.08
C ALA A 165 9.98 -26.85 -0.99
N LEU A 166 8.94 -26.81 -0.13
CA LEU A 166 8.89 -25.91 1.02
C LEU A 166 9.71 -26.41 2.22
N THR A 167 10.08 -27.70 2.27
CA THR A 167 10.72 -28.33 3.43
C THR A 167 11.94 -27.56 3.96
N PRO A 168 12.90 -27.08 3.13
CA PRO A 168 14.04 -26.32 3.64
C PRO A 168 13.63 -25.02 4.33
N TYR A 169 12.60 -24.34 3.82
CA TYR A 169 12.08 -23.08 4.36
C TYR A 169 11.24 -23.30 5.62
N VAL A 170 10.44 -24.37 5.66
CA VAL A 170 9.72 -24.79 6.86
C VAL A 170 10.71 -25.09 7.98
N ASN A 171 11.77 -25.84 7.70
CA ASN A 171 12.79 -26.18 8.70
C ASN A 171 13.56 -24.93 9.17
N LEU A 172 13.85 -23.99 8.27
CA LEU A 172 14.47 -22.72 8.63
C LEU A 172 13.62 -21.94 9.65
N LEU A 173 12.33 -21.76 9.36
CA LEU A 173 11.43 -21.00 10.24
C LEU A 173 11.04 -21.78 11.51
N ALA A 174 10.89 -23.10 11.43
CA ALA A 174 10.61 -23.94 12.59
C ALA A 174 11.80 -24.04 13.55
N GLY A 175 13.03 -23.95 13.02
CA GLY A 175 14.26 -23.92 13.83
C GLY A 175 14.44 -22.60 14.60
N GLN A 176 13.83 -21.52 14.12
CA GLN A 176 13.83 -20.21 14.76
C GLN A 176 12.49 -19.50 14.53
N SER A 177 11.48 -19.86 15.31
CA SER A 177 10.11 -19.33 15.16
C SER A 177 9.91 -17.98 15.84
N ASP A 178 10.69 -16.99 15.43
CA ASP A 178 10.65 -15.61 15.91
C ASP A 178 10.85 -14.60 14.75
N ALA A 179 11.00 -13.31 15.10
CA ALA A 179 11.21 -12.25 14.12
C ALA A 179 12.52 -12.38 13.32
N ASP A 180 13.57 -12.97 13.90
CA ASP A 180 14.84 -13.19 13.22
C ASP A 180 14.72 -14.31 12.18
N GLY A 181 14.01 -15.39 12.51
CA GLY A 181 13.71 -16.46 11.55
C GLY A 181 12.81 -16.01 10.41
N LEU A 182 11.78 -15.21 10.71
CA LEU A 182 10.95 -14.57 9.67
C LEU A 182 11.79 -13.68 8.75
N ARG A 183 12.69 -12.85 9.31
CA ARG A 183 13.60 -12.01 8.53
C ARG A 183 14.47 -12.87 7.61
N ALA A 184 15.03 -13.96 8.14
CA ALA A 184 15.89 -14.87 7.36
C ALA A 184 15.12 -15.51 6.21
N LEU A 185 13.92 -16.03 6.47
CA LEU A 185 13.04 -16.60 5.46
C LEU A 185 12.68 -15.58 4.38
N PHE A 186 12.15 -14.41 4.79
CA PHE A 186 11.72 -13.37 3.85
C PHE A 186 12.89 -12.89 2.98
N THR A 187 14.05 -12.64 3.58
CA THR A 187 15.27 -12.23 2.86
C THR A 187 15.72 -13.29 1.86
N THR A 188 15.61 -14.57 2.23
CA THR A 188 15.92 -15.68 1.32
C THR A 188 14.98 -15.63 0.11
N TRP A 189 13.68 -15.49 0.32
CA TRP A 189 12.68 -15.51 -0.75
C TRP A 189 12.79 -14.33 -1.72
N ILE A 190 12.94 -13.11 -1.21
CA ILE A 190 13.05 -11.92 -2.08
C ILE A 190 14.37 -11.88 -2.89
N THR A 191 15.34 -12.73 -2.52
CA THR A 191 16.63 -12.87 -3.23
C THR A 191 16.77 -14.19 -3.98
N LEU A 192 15.72 -15.02 -4.03
CA LEU A 192 15.77 -16.30 -4.75
C LEU A 192 16.03 -16.08 -6.25
N PRO A 193 16.96 -16.84 -6.86
CA PRO A 193 17.16 -16.79 -8.30
C PRO A 193 15.90 -17.22 -9.05
N GLN A 194 15.66 -16.61 -10.21
CA GLN A 194 14.50 -16.92 -11.07
C GLN A 194 14.30 -18.43 -11.32
N PRO A 195 15.35 -19.24 -11.63
CA PRO A 195 15.17 -20.68 -11.83
C PRO A 195 14.66 -21.44 -10.61
N SER A 196 14.93 -20.94 -9.39
CA SER A 196 14.39 -21.51 -8.15
C SER A 196 12.92 -21.14 -7.98
N LEU A 197 12.54 -19.90 -8.32
CA LEU A 197 11.15 -19.45 -8.30
C LEU A 197 10.29 -20.20 -9.31
N ASP A 198 10.82 -20.46 -10.52
CA ASP A 198 10.13 -21.18 -11.59
C ASP A 198 9.74 -22.62 -11.19
N VAL A 199 10.44 -23.20 -10.21
CA VAL A 199 10.11 -24.51 -9.63
C VAL A 199 9.23 -24.37 -8.40
N LEU A 200 9.57 -23.45 -7.50
CA LEU A 200 8.91 -23.31 -6.21
C LEU A 200 7.47 -22.80 -6.35
N VAL A 201 7.25 -21.76 -7.16
CA VAL A 201 5.93 -21.10 -7.27
C VAL A 201 4.85 -22.05 -7.79
N PRO A 202 5.04 -22.80 -8.91
CA PRO A 202 4.03 -23.75 -9.37
C PRO A 202 3.73 -24.83 -8.33
N ALA A 203 4.75 -25.36 -7.65
CA ALA A 203 4.55 -26.39 -6.63
C ALA A 203 3.73 -25.88 -5.43
N VAL A 204 3.95 -24.62 -5.01
CA VAL A 204 3.17 -23.96 -3.97
C VAL A 204 1.74 -23.70 -4.41
N LEU A 205 1.53 -23.27 -5.66
CA LEU A 205 0.19 -23.08 -6.23
C LEU A 205 -0.60 -24.39 -6.29
N ASP A 206 0.03 -25.48 -6.76
CA ASP A 206 -0.59 -26.81 -6.79
C ASP A 206 -0.92 -27.29 -5.37
N GLY A 207 -0.05 -27.03 -4.39
CA GLY A 207 -0.30 -27.29 -2.97
C GLY A 207 -1.50 -26.51 -2.43
N ALA A 208 -1.61 -25.21 -2.76
CA ALA A 208 -2.73 -24.38 -2.37
C ALA A 208 -4.05 -24.87 -2.98
N VAL A 209 -4.06 -25.26 -4.26
CA VAL A 209 -5.25 -25.83 -4.92
C VAL A 209 -5.68 -27.13 -4.25
N ARG A 210 -4.73 -28.03 -3.93
CA ARG A 210 -5.03 -29.26 -3.18
C ARG A 210 -5.60 -28.96 -1.80
N TYR A 211 -4.99 -28.03 -1.07
CA TYR A 211 -5.45 -27.64 0.28
C TYR A 211 -6.87 -27.07 0.24
N LEU A 212 -7.16 -26.13 -0.66
CA LEU A 212 -8.49 -25.53 -0.82
C LEU A 212 -9.57 -26.51 -1.29
N SER A 213 -9.16 -27.64 -1.89
CA SER A 213 -10.06 -28.73 -2.29
C SER A 213 -10.26 -29.79 -1.19
N SER A 214 -9.58 -29.65 -0.06
CA SER A 214 -9.68 -30.57 1.08
C SER A 214 -10.77 -30.13 2.07
N ASP A 215 -11.12 -31.01 3.01
CA ASP A 215 -12.04 -30.69 4.10
C ASP A 215 -11.37 -29.86 5.23
N ASP A 216 -10.08 -29.54 5.13
CA ASP A 216 -9.37 -28.71 6.10
C ASP A 216 -9.70 -27.23 5.90
N VAL A 217 -10.35 -26.65 6.91
CA VAL A 217 -10.83 -25.25 6.88
C VAL A 217 -9.91 -24.27 7.62
N ARG A 218 -8.79 -24.72 8.21
CA ARG A 218 -7.97 -23.90 9.12
C ARG A 218 -7.43 -22.63 8.47
N PHE A 219 -7.08 -22.70 7.19
CA PHE A 219 -6.46 -21.61 6.43
C PHE A 219 -7.22 -21.26 5.14
N VAL A 220 -8.49 -21.65 5.01
CA VAL A 220 -9.32 -21.30 3.83
C VAL A 220 -9.52 -19.78 3.71
N GLY A 221 -9.40 -19.05 4.83
CA GLY A 221 -9.38 -17.59 4.88
C GLY A 221 -8.22 -16.91 4.12
N GLU A 222 -7.23 -17.68 3.67
CA GLU A 222 -5.97 -17.19 3.11
C GLU A 222 -5.91 -17.34 1.58
N GLY A 223 -6.96 -17.90 0.97
CA GLY A 223 -7.08 -18.04 -0.48
C GLY A 223 -7.67 -16.79 -1.14
N PRO A 224 -7.36 -16.54 -2.43
CA PRO A 224 -8.08 -15.55 -3.21
C PRO A 224 -9.55 -15.97 -3.25
N HIS A 225 -10.45 -15.12 -2.74
CA HIS A 225 -11.88 -15.39 -2.53
C HIS A 225 -12.30 -16.11 -1.25
N ALA A 226 -11.47 -16.11 -0.20
CA ALA A 226 -11.95 -16.43 1.14
C ALA A 226 -13.26 -15.66 1.45
N PRO A 227 -14.34 -16.34 1.87
CA PRO A 227 -15.52 -15.63 2.37
C PRO A 227 -15.06 -14.84 3.59
N GLY A 228 -15.14 -13.51 3.51
CA GLY A 228 -14.76 -12.63 4.61
C GLY A 228 -15.46 -13.10 5.89
N VAL A 229 -14.68 -13.35 6.93
CA VAL A 229 -15.23 -13.58 8.26
C VAL A 229 -15.87 -12.26 8.68
N GLY A 230 -17.19 -12.21 8.62
CA GLY A 230 -18.00 -11.05 9.01
C GLY A 230 -18.02 -10.82 10.51
#